data_AF-A0A538NEL8-F1
#
_entry.id   AF-A0A538NEL8-F1
#
_cell.length_a   1.000
_cell.length_b   1.000
_cell.length_c   1.000
_cell.angle_alpha   90.00
_cell.angle_beta   90.00
_cell.angle_gamma   90.00
#
_symmetry.space_group_name_H-M   'P 1'
#
loop_
_entity.id
_entity.type
_entity.pdbx_description
1 polymer ?
#
loop_
_entity_poly.entity_id
_entity_poly.type
_entity_poly.pdbx_seq_one_letter_code
_entity_poly.pdbx_strand_id
1 'polypeptide(L)'
;MTTERTNYGVIQIAQLFPSLKRIKDKSLRERVAAVWNEAITTGCGGKGWTFDELRAVKFTLLAGDIEMTFVEHLNSCARQCIAIADVLEKSFRCDIPIQRDHLIAGALLADVGKPLEYDKDASGKVVQG
;
A
#
# COMPACT_ATOMS: atom_id res chain seq x y z
N MET A 1 24.78 18.70 0.58
CA MET A 1 23.54 19.02 -0.14
C MET A 1 22.43 18.22 0.51
N THR A 2 21.50 18.86 1.19
CA THR A 2 20.27 18.21 1.66
C THR A 2 19.47 17.82 0.43
N THR A 3 19.42 16.53 0.11
CA THR A 3 18.48 15.98 -0.86
C THR A 3 17.07 16.39 -0.39
N GLU A 4 16.37 17.22 -1.15
CA GLU A 4 14.95 17.47 -0.93
C GLU A 4 14.25 16.11 -0.91
N ARG A 5 13.71 15.74 0.26
CA ARG A 5 12.94 14.49 0.36
C ARG A 5 11.70 14.68 -0.49
N THR A 6 11.53 13.80 -1.48
CA THR A 6 10.29 13.72 -2.25
C THR A 6 9.12 13.58 -1.29
N ASN A 7 8.04 14.35 -1.53
CA ASN A 7 6.85 14.31 -0.69
C ASN A 7 5.63 13.94 -1.55
N TYR A 8 5.15 12.71 -1.40
CA TYR A 8 4.02 12.15 -2.13
C TYR A 8 2.71 12.40 -1.38
N GLY A 9 1.78 13.11 -2.01
CA GLY A 9 0.41 13.27 -1.52
C GLY A 9 -0.53 12.18 -2.02
N VAL A 10 -1.81 12.32 -1.68
CA VAL A 10 -2.88 11.39 -2.08
C VAL A 10 -2.90 11.12 -3.59
N ILE A 11 -2.65 12.14 -4.41
CA ILE A 11 -2.68 11.99 -5.88
C ILE A 11 -1.57 11.07 -6.37
N GLN A 12 -0.34 11.22 -5.86
CA GLN A 12 0.79 10.39 -6.22
C GLN A 12 0.63 8.97 -5.68
N ILE A 13 0.30 8.79 -4.38
CA ILE A 13 0.12 7.46 -3.79
C ILE A 13 -0.99 6.68 -4.48
N ALA A 14 -2.06 7.35 -4.95
CA ALA A 14 -3.13 6.71 -5.70
C ALA A 14 -2.71 6.17 -7.07
N GLN A 15 -1.52 6.48 -7.58
CA GLN A 15 -0.95 5.85 -8.78
C GLN A 15 -0.44 4.43 -8.49
N LEU A 16 -0.12 4.11 -7.24
CA LEU A 16 0.17 2.76 -6.77
C LEU A 16 -1.11 2.08 -6.29
N PHE A 17 -1.94 2.81 -5.53
CA PHE A 17 -3.13 2.28 -4.87
C PHE A 17 -4.39 3.09 -5.20
N PRO A 18 -5.04 2.89 -6.37
CA PRO A 18 -6.19 3.68 -6.79
C PRO A 18 -7.36 3.68 -5.80
N SER A 19 -7.56 2.58 -5.07
CA SER A 19 -8.58 2.45 -4.02
C SER A 19 -8.43 3.48 -2.89
N LEU A 20 -7.27 4.12 -2.73
CA LEU A 20 -7.10 5.23 -1.79
C LEU A 20 -8.14 6.34 -2.03
N LYS A 21 -8.49 6.62 -3.30
CA LYS A 21 -9.50 7.62 -3.65
C LYS A 21 -10.93 7.23 -3.27
N ARG A 22 -11.15 5.96 -2.89
CA ARG A 22 -12.45 5.44 -2.44
C ARG A 22 -12.70 5.72 -0.95
N ILE A 23 -11.68 6.07 -0.18
CA ILE A 23 -11.82 6.52 1.21
C ILE A 23 -12.48 7.91 1.20
N LYS A 24 -13.68 8.03 1.77
CA LYS A 24 -14.46 9.28 1.77
C LYS A 24 -13.97 10.26 2.83
N ASP A 25 -13.61 9.77 4.01
CA ASP A 25 -12.98 10.57 5.05
C ASP A 25 -11.65 11.14 4.54
N LYS A 26 -11.62 12.46 4.39
CA LYS A 26 -10.45 13.18 3.87
C LYS A 26 -9.24 13.03 4.79
N SER A 27 -9.43 13.11 6.10
CA SER A 27 -8.33 13.05 7.06
C SER A 27 -7.71 11.65 7.10
N LEU A 28 -8.55 10.60 7.10
CA LEU A 28 -8.06 9.22 7.02
C LEU A 28 -7.31 8.98 5.71
N ARG A 29 -7.86 9.42 4.57
CA ARG A 29 -7.21 9.27 3.27
C ARG A 29 -5.84 9.96 3.20
N GLU A 30 -5.73 11.16 3.75
CA GLU A 30 -4.46 11.90 3.83
C GLU A 30 -3.45 11.20 4.74
N ARG A 31 -3.89 10.65 5.88
CA ARG A 31 -3.02 9.88 6.78
C ARG A 31 -2.52 8.58 6.14
N VAL A 32 -3.36 7.85 5.43
CA VAL A 32 -2.93 6.65 4.67
C VAL A 32 -1.86 7.03 3.64
N ALA A 33 -2.06 8.13 2.90
CA ALA A 33 -1.06 8.61 1.96
C ALA A 33 0.25 9.02 2.65
N ALA A 34 0.17 9.68 3.81
CA ALA A 34 1.34 10.12 4.56
C ALA A 34 2.18 8.92 5.07
N VAL A 35 1.54 7.86 5.56
CA VAL A 35 2.23 6.62 5.97
C VAL A 35 2.96 5.99 4.78
N TRP A 36 2.30 5.91 3.63
CA TRP A 36 2.93 5.40 2.40
C TRP A 36 4.07 6.28 1.90
N ASN A 37 3.92 7.60 1.97
CA ASN A 37 4.99 8.53 1.65
C ASN A 37 6.22 8.30 2.53
N GLU A 38 6.03 8.13 3.83
CA GLU A 38 7.12 7.82 4.76
C GLU A 38 7.78 6.48 4.39
N ALA A 39 7.00 5.40 4.27
CA ALA A 39 7.53 4.08 3.95
C ALA A 39 8.32 4.06 2.62
N ILE A 40 7.86 4.79 1.61
CA ILE A 40 8.54 4.88 0.32
C ILE A 40 9.81 5.72 0.42
N THR A 41 9.79 6.83 1.15
CA THR A 41 10.91 7.79 1.17
C THR A 41 12.00 7.42 2.17
N THR A 42 11.68 6.66 3.20
CA THR A 42 12.65 6.20 4.22
C THR A 42 13.03 4.73 4.07
N GLY A 43 12.27 3.95 3.28
CA GLY A 43 12.56 2.56 2.96
C GLY A 43 13.82 2.37 2.11
N CYS A 44 14.11 1.11 1.73
CA CYS A 44 15.33 0.75 1.00
C CYS A 44 16.61 1.21 1.73
N GLY A 45 16.69 0.96 3.04
CA GLY A 45 17.82 1.38 3.87
C GLY A 45 18.05 2.91 3.89
N GLY A 46 17.00 3.70 3.76
CA GLY A 46 17.07 5.17 3.73
C GLY A 46 17.34 5.77 2.34
N LYS A 47 17.48 4.95 1.30
CA LYS A 47 17.67 5.42 -0.10
C LYS A 47 16.35 5.82 -0.75
N GLY A 48 15.24 5.28 -0.26
CA GLY A 48 13.90 5.43 -0.82
C GLY A 48 13.64 4.52 -2.02
N TRP A 49 12.35 4.35 -2.34
CA TRP A 49 11.86 3.60 -3.49
C TRP A 49 11.32 4.54 -4.57
N THR A 50 11.63 4.24 -5.82
CA THR A 50 10.82 4.75 -6.93
C THR A 50 9.55 3.92 -7.09
N PHE A 51 8.52 4.48 -7.72
CA PHE A 51 7.27 3.76 -7.94
C PHE A 51 7.45 2.54 -8.86
N ASP A 52 8.34 2.62 -9.84
CA ASP A 52 8.59 1.51 -10.76
C ASP A 52 9.33 0.37 -10.08
N GLU A 53 10.30 0.68 -9.22
CA GLU A 53 10.94 -0.34 -8.39
C GLU A 53 9.95 -1.01 -7.45
N LEU A 54 9.09 -0.23 -6.78
CA LEU A 54 8.10 -0.79 -5.86
C LEU A 54 7.07 -1.68 -6.58
N ARG A 55 6.70 -1.35 -7.83
CA ARG A 55 5.87 -2.21 -8.68
C ARG A 55 6.56 -3.52 -9.05
N ALA A 56 7.88 -3.52 -9.20
CA ALA A 56 8.66 -4.72 -9.52
C ALA A 56 8.92 -5.63 -8.30
N VAL A 57 8.70 -5.15 -7.07
CA VAL A 57 8.87 -5.96 -5.86
C VAL A 57 7.85 -7.11 -5.86
N LYS A 58 8.33 -8.35 -5.74
CA LYS A 58 7.48 -9.54 -5.58
C LYS A 58 6.74 -9.48 -4.24
N PHE A 59 5.50 -9.98 -4.20
CA PHE A 59 4.66 -9.92 -2.99
C PHE A 59 5.32 -10.57 -1.76
N THR A 60 6.05 -11.65 -1.96
CA THR A 60 6.81 -12.31 -0.91
C THR A 60 8.09 -12.93 -1.47
N LEU A 61 9.14 -12.93 -0.65
CA LEU A 61 10.40 -13.61 -0.95
C LEU A 61 10.35 -15.11 -0.60
N LEU A 62 9.27 -15.56 0.06
CA LEU A 62 9.16 -16.91 0.65
C LEU A 62 8.34 -17.91 -0.18
N ALA A 63 7.51 -17.45 -1.13
CA ALA A 63 6.58 -18.32 -1.86
C ALA A 63 7.16 -18.95 -3.13
N GLY A 64 8.49 -18.96 -3.31
CA GLY A 64 9.13 -19.48 -4.51
C GLY A 64 8.88 -18.60 -5.74
N ASP A 65 8.83 -19.21 -6.92
CA ASP A 65 8.67 -18.47 -8.17
C ASP A 65 7.20 -18.09 -8.41
N ILE A 66 6.82 -16.90 -7.92
CA ILE A 66 5.53 -16.28 -8.17
C ILE A 66 5.70 -15.02 -9.00
N GLU A 67 4.76 -14.78 -9.91
CA GLU A 67 4.71 -13.57 -10.73
C GLU A 67 3.95 -12.41 -10.06
N MET A 68 3.23 -12.68 -8.96
CA MET A 68 2.43 -11.67 -8.28
C MET A 68 3.32 -10.64 -7.57
N THR A 69 3.13 -9.38 -7.94
CA THR A 69 3.84 -8.26 -7.32
C THR A 69 3.16 -7.78 -6.04
N PHE A 70 3.93 -7.07 -5.23
CA PHE A 70 3.49 -6.48 -3.98
C PHE A 70 2.34 -5.47 -4.17
N VAL A 71 2.46 -4.59 -5.15
CA VAL A 71 1.45 -3.56 -5.44
C VAL A 71 0.15 -4.21 -5.96
N GLU A 72 0.24 -5.26 -6.78
CA GLU A 72 -0.93 -6.02 -7.23
C GLU A 72 -1.66 -6.70 -6.09
N HIS A 73 -0.92 -7.31 -5.16
CA HIS A 73 -1.48 -7.95 -3.97
C HIS A 73 -2.32 -6.95 -3.14
N LEU A 74 -1.76 -5.80 -2.78
CA LEU A 74 -2.47 -4.80 -1.98
C LEU A 74 -3.71 -4.23 -2.70
N ASN A 75 -3.62 -4.00 -4.02
CA ASN A 75 -4.78 -3.60 -4.81
C ASN A 75 -5.85 -4.69 -4.88
N SER A 76 -5.45 -5.97 -4.90
CA SER A 76 -6.38 -7.09 -4.78
C SER A 76 -7.10 -7.08 -3.43
N CYS A 77 -6.36 -6.95 -2.32
CA CYS A 77 -6.91 -6.87 -0.96
C CYS A 77 -7.91 -5.72 -0.83
N ALA A 78 -7.55 -4.52 -1.27
CA ALA A 78 -8.45 -3.37 -1.20
C ALA A 78 -9.74 -3.56 -2.02
N ARG A 79 -9.66 -4.16 -3.22
CA ARG A 79 -10.84 -4.46 -4.04
C ARG A 79 -11.74 -5.51 -3.39
N GLN A 80 -11.16 -6.56 -2.82
CA GLN A 80 -11.90 -7.60 -2.09
C GLN A 80 -12.62 -7.00 -0.89
N CYS A 81 -11.94 -6.17 -0.10
CA CYS A 81 -12.54 -5.42 1.00
C CYS A 81 -13.76 -4.59 0.57
N ILE A 82 -13.66 -3.85 -0.54
CA ILE A 82 -14.79 -3.08 -1.08
C ILE A 82 -15.95 -4.01 -1.46
N ALA A 83 -15.67 -5.09 -2.19
CA ALA A 83 -16.71 -6.04 -2.63
C ALA A 83 -17.39 -6.74 -1.44
N ILE A 84 -16.62 -7.13 -0.42
CA ILE A 84 -17.15 -7.73 0.81
C ILE A 84 -18.04 -6.73 1.53
N ALA A 85 -17.61 -5.47 1.70
CA ALA A 85 -18.45 -4.43 2.30
C ALA A 85 -19.77 -4.24 1.53
N ASP A 86 -19.73 -4.21 0.20
CA ASP A 86 -20.93 -4.13 -0.64
C ASP A 86 -21.89 -5.31 -0.41
N VAL A 87 -21.36 -6.53 -0.26
CA VAL A 87 -22.15 -7.74 0.01
C VAL A 87 -22.78 -7.68 1.40
N LEU A 88 -22.00 -7.30 2.42
CA LEU A 88 -22.48 -7.19 3.80
C LEU A 88 -23.61 -6.17 3.92
N GLU A 89 -23.44 -4.97 3.35
CA GLU A 89 -24.48 -3.92 3.35
C GLU A 89 -25.77 -4.34 2.65
N LYS A 90 -25.69 -5.18 1.60
CA LYS A 90 -26.88 -5.69 0.90
C LYS A 90 -27.55 -6.86 1.62
N SER A 91 -26.79 -7.63 2.38
CA SER A 91 -27.24 -8.91 2.95
C SER A 91 -27.70 -8.77 4.40
N PHE A 92 -27.03 -7.92 5.18
CA PHE A 92 -27.33 -7.76 6.60
C PHE A 92 -28.64 -6.98 6.77
N ARG A 93 -29.58 -7.63 7.48
CA ARG A 93 -30.86 -7.03 7.89
C ARG A 93 -30.84 -6.53 9.34
N CYS A 94 -29.66 -6.53 9.95
CA CYS A 94 -29.41 -6.09 11.31
C CYS A 94 -28.50 -4.85 11.30
N ASP A 95 -28.54 -4.07 12.37
CA ASP A 95 -27.78 -2.83 12.51
C ASP A 95 -26.32 -3.10 12.90
N ILE A 96 -25.58 -3.78 12.02
CA ILE A 96 -24.12 -3.91 12.15
C ILE A 96 -23.47 -2.83 11.26
N PRO A 97 -22.82 -1.81 11.84
CA PRO A 97 -22.19 -0.76 11.06
C PRO A 97 -20.96 -1.30 10.30
N ILE A 98 -20.91 -1.07 8.99
CA ILE A 98 -19.76 -1.42 8.15
C ILE A 98 -18.89 -0.18 7.90
N GLN A 99 -17.73 -0.13 8.54
CA GLN A 99 -16.77 0.98 8.42
C GLN A 99 -15.94 0.86 7.12
N ARG A 100 -16.56 1.09 5.95
CA ARG A 100 -15.93 0.89 4.62
C ARG A 100 -14.58 1.61 4.47
N ASP A 101 -14.50 2.87 4.90
CA ASP A 101 -13.26 3.65 4.79
C ASP A 101 -12.10 3.05 5.59
N HIS A 102 -12.40 2.52 6.79
CA HIS A 102 -11.40 1.84 7.62
C HIS A 102 -10.98 0.51 7.02
N LEU A 103 -11.91 -0.21 6.40
CA LEU A 103 -11.61 -1.47 5.73
C LEU A 103 -10.66 -1.26 4.54
N ILE A 104 -10.89 -0.21 3.73
CA ILE A 104 -10.00 0.15 2.63
C ILE A 104 -8.64 0.62 3.18
N ALA A 105 -8.62 1.48 4.20
CA ALA A 105 -7.38 1.95 4.82
C ALA A 105 -6.56 0.78 5.38
N GLY A 106 -7.19 -0.13 6.12
CA GLY A 106 -6.55 -1.33 6.68
C GLY A 106 -5.98 -2.22 5.58
N ALA A 107 -6.73 -2.48 4.52
CA ALA A 107 -6.25 -3.28 3.39
C ALA A 107 -5.02 -2.66 2.70
N LEU A 108 -5.00 -1.33 2.56
CA LEU A 108 -3.87 -0.61 1.96
C LEU A 108 -2.65 -0.50 2.89
N LEU A 109 -2.83 -0.61 4.21
CA LEU A 109 -1.74 -0.49 5.18
C LEU A 109 -1.24 -1.84 5.71
N ALA A 110 -1.92 -2.95 5.38
CA ALA A 110 -1.65 -4.27 5.94
C ALA A 110 -0.18 -4.71 5.79
N ASP A 111 0.46 -4.35 4.69
CA ASP A 111 1.86 -4.69 4.39
C ASP A 111 2.75 -3.44 4.20
N VAL A 112 2.39 -2.28 4.74
CA VAL A 112 3.16 -1.04 4.55
C VAL A 112 4.58 -1.08 5.16
N GLY A 113 4.88 -2.10 5.97
CA GLY A 113 6.22 -2.38 6.49
C GLY A 113 7.20 -2.93 5.44
N LYS A 114 6.73 -3.59 4.38
CA LYS A 114 7.62 -4.24 3.39
C LYS A 114 8.65 -3.30 2.74
N PRO A 115 8.30 -2.07 2.32
CA PRO A 115 9.30 -1.11 1.81
C PRO A 115 10.39 -0.75 2.83
N LEU A 116 10.09 -0.83 4.13
CA LEU A 116 11.04 -0.57 5.22
C LEU A 116 11.91 -1.80 5.51
N GLU A 117 11.35 -3.00 5.33
CA GLU A 117 12.02 -4.28 5.57
C GLU A 117 12.89 -4.74 4.41
N TYR A 118 12.71 -4.20 3.19
CA TYR A 118 13.48 -4.59 2.02
C TYR A 118 14.56 -3.55 1.69
N ASP A 119 15.70 -4.04 1.20
CA ASP A 119 16.78 -3.21 0.64
C ASP A 119 17.24 -3.79 -0.71
N LYS A 120 18.15 -3.08 -1.37
CA LYS A 120 18.86 -3.52 -2.56
C LYS A 120 20.31 -3.78 -2.21
N ASP A 121 20.81 -4.95 -2.58
CA ASP A 121 22.23 -5.27 -2.46
C ASP A 121 23.11 -4.47 -3.45
N ALA A 122 24.42 -4.70 -3.43
CA ALA A 122 25.36 -4.02 -4.33
C ALA A 122 25.10 -4.27 -5.83
N SER A 123 24.36 -5.33 -6.17
CA SER A 123 23.96 -5.65 -7.55
C SER A 123 22.59 -5.07 -7.94
N GLY A 124 21.89 -4.42 -7.00
CA GLY A 124 20.54 -3.88 -7.19
C GLY A 124 19.42 -4.91 -6.97
N LYS A 125 19.75 -6.12 -6.51
CA LYS A 125 18.76 -7.16 -6.24
C LYS A 125 18.03 -6.86 -4.92
N VAL A 126 16.70 -6.98 -4.93
CA VAL A 126 15.87 -6.83 -3.72
C VAL A 126 16.16 -7.99 -2.77
N VAL A 127 16.51 -7.64 -1.54
CA VAL A 127 16.81 -8.55 -0.43
C VAL A 127 16.02 -8.14 0.80
N GLN A 128 15.87 -9.06 1.75
CA GLN A 128 15.43 -8.70 3.09
C GLN A 128 16.56 -7.92 3.78
N GLY A 129 16.25 -6.73 4.28
CA GLY A 129 17.17 -5.83 4.99
C GLY A 129 17.42 -6.23 6.44
#